data_AF-F3ZAX0-F1
#
_entry.id   AF-F3ZAX0-F1
#
_cell.length_a   1.000
_cell.length_b   1.000
_cell.length_c   1.000
_cell.angle_alpha   90.00
_cell.angle_beta   90.00
_cell.angle_gamma   90.00
#
_symmetry.space_group_name_H-M   'P 1'
#
loop_
_entity.id
_entity.type
_entity.pdbx_description
1 polymer ?
#
loop_
_entity_poly.entity_id
_entity_poly.type
_entity_poly.pdbx_seq_one_letter_code
_entity_poly.pdbx_strand_id
1 'polypeptide(L)'
;MADRIEREVERWAPGFRARVRARRVLAPPTLQALDANLKGGAINGGTAALHQELFFRPLPGSGRPETPVKGLYLASASAHPGGGVHGAPGANAARAAVRGHFPPRMLSRLQRHLARRDREGTWEEE
;
A
#
# COMPACT_ATOMS: atom_id res chain seq x y z
N MET A 1 7.66 -12.78 -23.02
CA MET A 1 7.29 -11.41 -22.58
C MET A 1 8.53 -10.59 -22.24
N ALA A 2 9.37 -11.01 -21.29
CA ALA A 2 10.58 -10.29 -20.88
C ALA A 2 11.48 -9.89 -22.06
N ASP A 3 11.82 -10.81 -22.95
CA ASP A 3 12.68 -10.50 -24.11
C ASP A 3 12.07 -9.45 -25.05
N ARG A 4 10.73 -9.33 -25.10
CA ARG A 4 10.05 -8.29 -25.89
C ARG A 4 10.20 -6.92 -25.25
N ILE A 5 10.07 -6.83 -23.92
CA ILE A 5 10.30 -5.60 -23.17
C ILE A 5 11.76 -5.17 -23.27
N GLU A 6 12.70 -6.10 -23.10
CA GLU A 6 14.13 -5.81 -23.23
C GLU A 6 14.50 -5.29 -24.63
N ARG A 7 13.88 -5.83 -25.69
CA ARG A 7 14.07 -5.32 -27.06
C ARG A 7 13.55 -3.90 -27.24
N GLU A 8 12.42 -3.55 -26.62
CA GLU A 8 11.92 -2.17 -26.69
C GLU A 8 12.79 -1.21 -25.87
N VAL A 9 13.30 -1.63 -24.71
CA VAL A 9 14.27 -0.83 -23.95
C VAL A 9 15.54 -0.62 -24.78
N GLU A 10 16.08 -1.66 -25.40
CA GLU A 10 17.27 -1.57 -26.27
C GLU A 10 17.09 -0.58 -27.42
N ARG A 11 15.88 -0.50 -28.01
CA ARG A 11 15.55 0.46 -29.08
C ARG A 11 15.74 1.92 -28.64
N TRP A 12 15.45 2.22 -27.38
CA TRP A 12 15.57 3.57 -26.81
C TRP A 12 16.84 3.79 -25.98
N ALA A 13 17.50 2.71 -25.56
CA ALA A 13 18.73 2.71 -24.78
C ALA A 13 19.73 1.66 -25.34
N PRO A 14 20.43 1.97 -26.45
CA PRO A 14 21.37 1.05 -27.07
C PRO A 14 22.48 0.61 -26.11
N GLY A 15 22.79 -0.69 -26.12
CA GLY A 15 23.74 -1.32 -25.22
C GLY A 15 23.15 -1.81 -23.90
N PHE A 16 21.87 -1.53 -23.61
CA PHE A 16 21.19 -1.95 -22.37
C PHE A 16 21.32 -3.47 -22.14
N ARG A 17 21.00 -4.28 -23.13
CA ARG A 17 20.99 -5.75 -23.01
C ARG A 17 22.38 -6.32 -22.72
N ALA A 18 23.43 -5.70 -23.25
CA ALA A 18 24.81 -6.09 -22.99
C ALA A 18 25.25 -5.82 -21.53
N ARG A 19 24.53 -4.97 -20.79
CA ARG A 19 24.81 -4.65 -19.37
C ARG A 19 24.03 -5.51 -18.38
N VAL A 20 23.07 -6.33 -18.84
CA VAL A 20 22.27 -7.19 -17.96
C VAL A 20 23.15 -8.33 -17.43
N ARG A 21 23.36 -8.39 -16.11
CA ARG A 21 24.13 -9.45 -15.44
C ARG A 21 23.29 -10.63 -15.01
N ALA A 22 22.06 -10.36 -14.59
CA ALA A 22 21.10 -11.36 -14.16
C ALA A 22 19.68 -10.85 -14.39
N ARG A 23 18.72 -11.76 -14.49
CA ARG A 23 17.30 -11.44 -14.61
C ARG A 23 16.46 -12.32 -13.68
N ARG A 24 15.43 -11.73 -13.10
CA ARG A 24 14.39 -12.45 -12.36
C ARG A 24 13.04 -12.06 -12.93
N VAL A 25 12.27 -13.05 -13.37
CA VAL A 25 10.93 -12.83 -13.94
C VAL A 25 9.89 -13.28 -12.93
N LEU A 26 9.06 -12.34 -12.46
CA LEU A 26 7.94 -12.62 -11.57
C LEU A 26 6.65 -12.52 -12.39
N ALA A 27 6.21 -13.66 -12.93
CA ALA A 27 4.95 -13.74 -13.64
C ALA A 27 3.77 -13.74 -12.63
N PRO A 28 2.54 -13.38 -13.06
CA PRO A 28 1.36 -13.43 -12.20
C PRO A 28 1.17 -14.72 -11.37
N PRO A 29 1.31 -15.94 -11.92
CA PRO A 29 1.21 -17.16 -11.10
C PRO A 29 2.34 -17.28 -10.08
N THR A 30 3.53 -16.77 -10.39
CA THR A 30 4.66 -16.75 -9.46
C THR A 30 4.40 -15.78 -8.30
N LEU A 31 3.85 -14.60 -8.58
CA LEU A 31 3.49 -13.64 -7.53
C LEU A 31 2.43 -14.22 -6.59
N GLN A 32 1.39 -14.85 -7.14
CA GLN A 32 0.38 -15.53 -6.33
C GLN A 32 0.95 -16.70 -5.51
N ALA A 33 1.91 -17.45 -6.06
CA ALA A 33 2.56 -18.55 -5.34
C ALA A 33 3.46 -18.06 -4.20
N LEU A 34 4.07 -16.88 -4.35
CA LEU A 34 4.90 -16.25 -3.32
C LEU A 34 4.05 -15.60 -2.21
N ASP A 35 2.90 -15.06 -2.57
CA ASP A 35 1.96 -14.44 -1.64
C ASP A 35 0.53 -14.72 -2.08
N ALA A 36 -0.18 -15.50 -1.26
CA ALA A 36 -1.57 -15.89 -1.53
C ALA A 36 -2.54 -14.69 -1.58
N ASN A 37 -2.17 -13.53 -1.01
CA ASN A 37 -2.95 -12.29 -1.13
C ASN A 37 -2.92 -11.73 -2.56
N LEU A 38 -1.88 -12.04 -3.35
CA LEU A 38 -1.70 -11.58 -4.72
C LEU A 38 -2.43 -12.48 -5.72
N LYS A 39 -3.72 -12.73 -5.49
CA LYS A 39 -4.55 -13.55 -6.38
C LYS A 39 -4.48 -13.02 -7.82
N GLY A 40 -4.19 -13.90 -8.77
CA GLY A 40 -3.97 -13.56 -10.17
C GLY A 40 -2.75 -12.67 -10.42
N GLY A 41 -1.84 -12.54 -9.46
CA GLY A 41 -0.72 -11.59 -9.49
C GLY A 41 -1.12 -10.14 -9.22
N ALA A 42 -2.31 -9.89 -8.66
CA ALA A 42 -2.82 -8.54 -8.41
C ALA A 42 -2.12 -7.87 -7.22
N ILE A 43 -1.05 -7.11 -7.48
CA ILE A 43 -0.21 -6.44 -6.47
C ILE A 43 -0.98 -5.47 -5.55
N ASN A 44 -2.12 -4.94 -5.99
CA ASN A 44 -2.96 -4.03 -5.21
C ASN A 44 -4.14 -4.74 -4.50
N GLY A 45 -4.22 -6.08 -4.55
CA GLY A 45 -5.24 -6.84 -3.84
C GLY A 45 -6.65 -6.76 -4.45
N GLY A 46 -6.75 -6.56 -5.77
CA GLY A 46 -8.03 -6.44 -6.48
C GLY A 46 -7.87 -5.88 -7.89
N THR A 47 -8.98 -5.65 -8.59
CA THR A 47 -9.00 -4.94 -9.88
C THR A 47 -9.16 -3.44 -9.68
N ALA A 48 -8.52 -2.65 -10.54
CA ALA A 48 -8.74 -1.20 -10.63
C ALA A 48 -9.89 -0.83 -11.59
N ALA A 49 -10.73 -1.80 -11.97
CA ALA A 49 -11.89 -1.53 -12.79
C ALA A 49 -12.88 -0.66 -12.01
N LEU A 50 -13.50 0.32 -12.70
CA LEU A 50 -14.38 1.32 -12.08
C LEU A 50 -15.49 0.73 -11.20
N HIS A 51 -16.01 -0.45 -11.55
CA HIS A 51 -17.06 -1.14 -10.81
C HIS A 51 -16.59 -1.87 -9.54
N GLN A 52 -15.29 -1.89 -9.24
CA GLN A 52 -14.72 -2.40 -8.00
C GLN A 52 -13.88 -1.36 -7.26
N GLU A 53 -13.98 -0.09 -7.65
CA GLU A 53 -13.24 1.01 -7.06
C GLU A 53 -14.14 1.97 -6.29
N LEU A 54 -13.53 2.75 -5.39
CA LEU A 54 -14.19 3.79 -4.60
C LEU A 54 -15.45 3.27 -3.86
N PHE A 55 -16.62 3.84 -4.14
CA PHE A 55 -17.90 3.51 -3.49
C PHE A 55 -18.45 2.15 -3.93
N PHE A 56 -17.91 1.57 -5.01
CA PHE A 56 -18.24 0.24 -5.49
C PHE A 56 -17.29 -0.85 -4.93
N ARG A 57 -16.34 -0.47 -4.06
CA ARG A 57 -15.58 -1.44 -3.26
C ARG A 57 -16.52 -2.28 -2.39
N PRO A 58 -16.22 -3.57 -2.17
CA PRO A 58 -17.13 -4.68 -2.45
C PRO A 58 -18.43 -4.71 -1.63
N LEU A 59 -18.51 -3.98 -0.52
CA LEU A 59 -19.72 -3.78 0.25
C LEU A 59 -19.89 -2.29 0.57
N PRO A 60 -21.04 -1.67 0.27
CA PRO A 60 -21.32 -0.30 0.68
C PRO A 60 -21.03 -0.10 2.18
N GLY A 61 -20.27 0.95 2.50
CA GLY A 61 -19.85 1.24 3.89
C GLY A 61 -18.50 0.63 4.30
N SER A 62 -17.89 -0.26 3.49
CA SER A 62 -16.56 -0.84 3.78
C SER A 62 -15.37 0.06 3.38
N GLY A 63 -15.62 1.34 3.07
CA GLY A 63 -14.58 2.29 2.66
C GLY A 63 -13.72 2.82 3.81
N ARG A 64 -14.11 2.53 5.06
CA ARG A 64 -13.38 2.97 6.26
C ARG A 64 -12.42 1.88 6.75
N PRO A 65 -11.41 2.22 7.56
CA PRO A 65 -10.47 1.23 8.11
C PRO A 65 -11.10 0.26 9.12
N GLU A 66 -12.20 0.63 9.77
CA GLU A 66 -12.86 -0.22 10.76
C GLU A 66 -13.46 -1.48 10.11
N THR A 67 -13.27 -2.64 10.77
CA THR A 67 -13.91 -3.90 10.36
C THR A 67 -15.13 -4.20 11.25
N PRO A 68 -15.99 -5.18 10.88
CA PRO A 68 -17.07 -5.64 11.75
C PRO A 68 -16.58 -6.22 13.09
N VAL A 69 -15.31 -6.60 13.19
CA VAL A 69 -14.71 -7.10 14.44
C VAL A 69 -14.20 -5.92 15.25
N LYS A 70 -14.73 -5.76 16.47
CA LYS A 70 -14.36 -4.67 17.38
C LYS A 70 -12.86 -4.69 17.67
N GLY A 71 -12.20 -3.55 17.46
CA GLY A 71 -10.76 -3.38 17.70
C GLY A 71 -9.86 -3.88 16.56
N LEU A 72 -10.43 -4.40 15.47
CA LEU A 72 -9.69 -4.81 14.27
C LEU A 72 -9.86 -3.77 13.15
N TYR A 73 -8.73 -3.35 12.57
CA TYR A 73 -8.66 -2.32 11.54
C TYR A 73 -7.86 -2.81 10.32
N LEU A 74 -8.29 -2.44 9.11
CA LEU A 74 -7.59 -2.74 7.86
C LEU A 74 -6.64 -1.59 7.48
N ALA A 75 -5.35 -1.92 7.34
CA ALA A 75 -4.25 -0.94 7.23
C ALA A 75 -3.35 -1.13 5.99
N SER A 76 -3.71 -2.04 5.07
CA SER A 76 -2.86 -2.43 3.93
C SER A 76 -3.40 -1.91 2.59
N ALA A 77 -2.78 -2.33 1.48
CA ALA A 77 -3.12 -1.93 0.10
C ALA A 77 -4.60 -2.16 -0.28
N SER A 78 -5.27 -3.09 0.37
CA SER A 78 -6.71 -3.35 0.15
C SER A 78 -7.63 -2.30 0.80
N ALA A 79 -7.15 -1.54 1.78
CA ALA A 79 -7.90 -0.44 2.42
C ALA A 79 -7.79 0.86 1.61
N HIS A 80 -8.82 1.70 1.73
CA HIS A 80 -8.85 3.03 1.13
C HIS A 80 -7.66 3.90 1.62
N PRO A 81 -6.96 4.63 0.74
CA PRO A 81 -7.25 4.89 -0.69
C PRO A 81 -6.79 3.82 -1.69
N GLY A 82 -6.10 2.78 -1.25
CA GLY A 82 -5.60 1.70 -2.11
C GLY A 82 -4.12 1.39 -1.87
N GLY A 83 -3.57 0.60 -2.78
CA GLY A 83 -2.16 0.19 -2.77
C GLY A 83 -1.21 1.28 -3.24
N GLY A 84 0.09 1.07 -2.96
CA GLY A 84 1.16 2.01 -3.25
C GLY A 84 1.99 2.35 -2.01
N VAL A 85 3.11 3.04 -2.22
CA VAL A 85 4.09 3.36 -1.16
C VAL A 85 3.82 4.74 -0.54
N HIS A 86 2.56 5.03 -0.22
CA HIS A 86 2.14 6.33 0.35
C HIS A 86 1.69 6.26 1.81
N GLY A 87 1.52 5.08 2.40
CA GLY A 87 1.20 4.89 3.83
C GLY A 87 -0.20 5.33 4.30
N ALA A 88 -0.97 6.02 3.48
CA ALA A 88 -2.31 6.52 3.82
C ALA A 88 -3.28 5.50 4.47
N PRO A 89 -3.40 4.23 4.02
CA PRO A 89 -4.32 3.27 4.64
C PRO A 89 -3.92 2.97 6.10
N GLY A 90 -2.62 2.80 6.35
CA GLY A 90 -2.09 2.61 7.70
C GLY A 90 -2.31 3.82 8.59
N ALA A 91 -2.10 5.04 8.07
CA ALA A 91 -2.37 6.27 8.81
C ALA A 91 -3.85 6.41 9.18
N ASN A 92 -4.76 6.03 8.28
CA ASN A 92 -6.20 6.04 8.55
C ASN A 92 -6.58 5.01 9.61
N ALA A 93 -6.07 3.78 9.52
CA ALA A 93 -6.29 2.73 10.52
C ALA A 93 -5.78 3.15 11.91
N ALA A 94 -4.57 3.71 11.99
CA ALA A 94 -4.00 4.21 13.25
C ALA A 94 -4.88 5.30 13.88
N ARG A 95 -5.36 6.27 13.09
CA ARG A 95 -6.27 7.32 13.58
C ARG A 95 -7.59 6.73 14.08
N ALA A 96 -8.14 5.74 13.39
CA ALA A 96 -9.37 5.06 13.80
C ALA A 96 -9.17 4.28 15.12
N ALA A 97 -8.03 3.59 15.26
CA ALA A 97 -7.66 2.86 16.47
C ALA A 97 -7.54 3.79 17.68
N VAL A 98 -6.81 4.89 17.57
CA VAL A 98 -6.65 5.84 18.68
C VAL A 98 -7.99 6.49 19.04
N ARG A 99 -8.83 6.85 18.05
CA ARG A 99 -10.18 7.40 18.29
C ARG A 99 -11.11 6.43 19.01
N GLY A 100 -11.03 5.14 18.70
CA GLY A 100 -11.87 4.12 19.32
C GLY A 100 -11.47 3.75 20.75
N HIS A 101 -10.20 3.97 21.13
CA HIS A 101 -9.66 3.53 22.42
C HIS A 101 -9.47 4.64 23.46
N PHE A 102 -9.42 5.92 23.05
CA PHE A 102 -9.14 7.03 23.97
C PHE A 102 -10.26 8.06 24.01
N PRO A 103 -10.60 8.62 25.18
CA PRO A 103 -11.51 9.75 25.25
C PRO A 103 -10.92 10.94 24.46
N PRO A 104 -11.76 11.76 23.80
CA PRO A 104 -11.32 12.79 22.85
C PRO A 104 -10.31 13.80 23.43
N ARG A 105 -10.34 14.01 24.76
CA ARG A 105 -9.38 14.86 25.48
C ARG A 105 -7.94 14.29 25.48
N MET A 106 -7.75 12.97 25.55
CA MET A 106 -6.42 12.34 25.51
C MET A 106 -5.85 12.29 24.08
N LEU A 107 -6.70 12.08 23.07
CA LEU A 107 -6.32 12.16 21.65
C LEU A 107 -5.69 13.50 21.28
N SER A 108 -6.31 14.61 21.73
CA SER A 108 -5.81 15.96 21.43
C SER A 108 -4.41 16.22 22.01
N ARG A 109 -4.05 15.54 23.12
CA ARG A 109 -2.74 15.65 23.75
C ARG A 109 -1.70 14.79 23.03
N LEU A 110 -2.06 13.55 22.67
CA LEU A 110 -1.18 12.64 21.95
C LEU A 110 -0.88 13.14 20.53
N GLN A 111 -1.89 13.63 19.79
CA GLN A 111 -1.68 14.20 18.45
C GLN A 111 -0.77 15.43 18.49
N ARG A 112 -0.92 16.32 19.48
CA ARG A 112 -0.04 17.49 19.64
C ARG A 112 1.40 17.09 20.00
N HIS A 113 1.57 16.01 20.76
CA HIS A 113 2.89 15.52 21.12
C HIS A 113 3.61 14.87 19.92
N LEU A 114 2.92 14.00 19.17
CA LEU A 114 3.49 13.35 17.98
C LEU A 114 3.79 14.38 16.87
N ALA A 115 2.91 15.35 16.65
CA ALA A 115 3.14 16.43 15.68
C ALA A 115 4.25 17.42 16.09
N ARG A 116 4.61 17.49 17.38
CA ARG A 116 5.80 18.24 17.83
C ARG A 116 7.08 17.45 17.57
N ARG A 117 7.06 16.13 17.77
CA ARG A 117 8.21 15.26 17.49
C ARG A 117 8.64 15.30 16.01
N ASP A 118 7.69 15.29 15.08
CA ASP A 118 7.99 15.39 13.64
C ASP A 118 8.55 16.75 13.22
N ARG A 119 8.41 17.81 14.05
CA ARG A 119 8.98 19.14 13.76
C ARG A 119 10.37 19.36 14.32
N GLU A 120 10.80 18.56 15.29
CA GLU A 120 12.13 18.68 15.92
C GLU A 120 13.17 17.79 15.22
N GLY A 121 12.96 17.43 13.94
CA GLY A 121 13.79 16.52 13.14
C GLY A 121 15.29 16.57 13.47
N THR A 122 15.71 15.71 14.39
CA THR A 122 17.10 15.41 14.66
C THR A 122 17.50 14.37 13.64
N TRP A 123 18.03 14.84 12.51
CA TRP A 123 18.90 14.04 11.67
C TRP A 123 20.19 13.86 12.45
N GLU A 124 20.29 12.80 13.25
CA GLU A 124 21.60 12.32 13.68
C GLU A 124 22.25 11.69 12.44
N GLU A 125 23.21 12.42 11.88
CA GLU A 125 24.20 11.90 10.94
C GLU A 125 25.10 10.90 11.68
N GLU A 126 25.02 9.62 11.29
CA GLU A 126 26.12 8.65 11.38
C GLU A 126 26.21 7.86 10.07
#